data_AF-A0A1I0CZH5-F1
#
_entry.id   AF-A0A1I0CZH5-F1
#
_cell.length_a   1.000
_cell.length_b   1.000
_cell.length_c   1.000
_cell.angle_alpha   90.00
_cell.angle_beta   90.00
_cell.angle_gamma   90.00
#
_symmetry.space_group_name_H-M   'P 1'
#
loop_
_entity.id
_entity.type
_entity.pdbx_description
1 polymer ?
#
loop_
_entity_poly.entity_id
_entity_poly.type
_entity_poly.pdbx_seq_one_letter_code
_entity_poly.pdbx_strand_id
1 'polypeptide(L)'
;MGLKFSNFGKAIISSAPSGTTGLSFTVEAGKGVLFPSPGIGDYFYGIFKDASGNREIVKIEARTTDSLTIAQGGRGLDGTAPRTWAAGDYFVAGVTNIALQESLANPNLQALGALETSADKMAYFSGPGTAALANLSSYIRSLLDDDNAAAARATLGAAPASLIPPGTVMSFFQATAPAGWTQVTTHHNKALRVVGSAGGGSGGSVAFTSAFTSQAVSGWNSATTLTSAQIPAHTHTLSVYGTSGGGANPSGGGGGIITGMPITDAGTGGGGSHSHIFTGTAINLAVQYIDIIIASKD
;
A
#
# COMPACT_ATOMS: atom_id res chain seq x y z
N MET A 1 26.31 23.26 -28.09
CA MET A 1 27.01 23.95 -29.19
C MET A 1 26.29 25.26 -29.42
N GLY A 2 26.94 26.40 -29.28
CA GLY A 2 26.25 27.69 -29.34
C GLY A 2 27.11 28.90 -28.99
N LEU A 3 26.43 30.04 -28.94
CA LEU A 3 27.01 31.36 -28.71
C LEU A 3 27.84 31.43 -27.41
N LYS A 4 29.06 31.97 -27.52
CA LYS A 4 29.99 32.25 -26.43
C LYS A 4 30.15 33.75 -26.24
N PHE A 5 30.49 34.10 -25.01
CA PHE A 5 30.80 35.46 -24.61
C PHE A 5 32.16 35.50 -23.92
N SER A 6 32.87 36.60 -24.10
CA SER A 6 34.03 36.98 -23.28
C SER A 6 33.81 38.41 -22.84
N ASN A 7 34.08 38.69 -21.57
CA ASN A 7 34.04 40.06 -21.08
C ASN A 7 35.35 40.76 -21.48
N PHE A 8 35.23 41.95 -22.09
CA PHE A 8 36.35 42.86 -22.37
C PHE A 8 37.43 42.36 -23.33
N GLY A 9 37.14 41.36 -24.18
CA GLY A 9 38.07 40.92 -25.21
C GLY A 9 38.31 42.03 -26.24
N LYS A 10 39.49 42.66 -26.25
CA LYS A 10 39.89 43.70 -27.20
C LYS A 10 41.35 43.51 -27.61
N ALA A 11 41.65 43.58 -28.90
CA ALA A 11 43.01 43.54 -29.42
C ALA A 11 43.14 44.38 -30.69
N ILE A 12 44.38 44.73 -31.05
CA ILE A 12 44.70 45.29 -32.37
C ILE A 12 44.90 44.14 -33.36
N ILE A 13 44.48 44.35 -34.60
CA ILE A 13 44.60 43.39 -35.71
C ILE A 13 46.02 43.49 -36.28
N SER A 14 46.68 42.35 -36.40
CA SER A 14 48.01 42.23 -37.00
C SER A 14 47.94 41.89 -38.50
N SER A 15 46.93 41.14 -38.93
CA SER A 15 46.62 40.93 -40.34
C SER A 15 45.11 40.99 -40.54
N ALA A 16 44.67 41.81 -41.49
CA ALA A 16 43.26 41.97 -41.78
C ALA A 16 42.73 40.85 -42.69
N PRO A 17 41.40 40.61 -42.71
CA PRO A 17 40.79 39.79 -43.74
C PRO A 17 41.11 40.33 -45.14
N SER A 18 41.38 39.43 -46.09
CA SER A 18 41.61 39.79 -47.50
C SER A 18 40.35 40.42 -48.10
N GLY A 19 40.31 41.75 -48.18
CA GLY A 19 39.18 42.50 -48.71
C GLY A 19 37.87 42.25 -47.96
N THR A 20 36.76 42.35 -48.68
CA THR A 20 35.41 42.21 -48.12
C THR A 20 34.94 40.76 -47.99
N THR A 21 35.65 39.80 -48.60
CA THR A 21 35.30 38.37 -48.60
C THR A 21 36.22 37.51 -47.73
N GLY A 22 37.34 38.06 -47.25
CA GLY A 22 38.28 37.33 -46.39
C GLY A 22 37.62 36.83 -45.10
N LEU A 23 37.99 35.61 -44.70
CA LEU A 23 37.40 34.90 -43.55
C LEU A 23 38.41 34.57 -42.45
N SER A 24 39.59 35.19 -42.47
CA SER A 24 40.60 34.96 -41.45
C SER A 24 41.38 36.24 -41.20
N PHE A 25 41.77 36.43 -39.95
CA PHE A 25 42.58 37.56 -39.53
C PHE A 25 43.37 37.16 -38.29
N THR A 26 44.44 37.89 -37.99
CA THR A 26 45.20 37.69 -36.77
C THR A 26 45.16 38.93 -35.90
N VAL A 27 45.19 38.74 -34.59
CA VAL A 27 45.43 39.81 -33.62
C VAL A 27 46.90 39.83 -33.22
N GLU A 28 47.31 40.86 -32.47
CA GLU A 28 48.64 40.94 -31.87
C GLU A 28 49.03 39.66 -31.13
N ALA A 29 50.32 39.33 -31.17
CA ALA A 29 50.87 38.14 -30.54
C ALA A 29 50.47 38.03 -29.06
N GLY A 30 49.94 36.87 -28.68
CA GLY A 30 49.47 36.57 -27.33
C GLY A 30 48.13 37.23 -26.94
N LYS A 31 47.49 38.01 -27.82
CA LYS A 31 46.20 38.66 -27.53
C LYS A 31 44.99 37.83 -27.93
N GLY A 32 45.19 36.75 -28.68
CA GLY A 32 44.15 35.78 -28.99
C GLY A 32 43.46 35.26 -27.74
N VAL A 33 44.20 35.09 -26.63
CA VAL A 33 43.71 34.61 -25.32
C VAL A 33 42.55 35.44 -24.74
N LEU A 34 42.41 36.70 -25.15
CA LEU A 34 41.35 37.60 -24.67
C LEU A 34 39.97 37.28 -25.24
N PHE A 35 39.91 36.41 -26.26
CA PHE A 35 38.68 36.02 -26.94
C PHE A 35 38.26 34.59 -26.53
N PRO A 36 37.00 34.19 -26.76
CA PRO A 36 36.57 32.83 -26.53
C PRO A 36 37.40 31.82 -27.34
N SER A 37 37.43 30.57 -26.88
CA SER A 37 37.99 29.43 -27.61
C SER A 37 36.83 28.55 -28.10
N PRO A 38 36.27 28.78 -29.30
CA PRO A 38 35.15 27.99 -29.77
C PRO A 38 35.58 26.53 -30.00
N GLY A 39 34.83 25.59 -29.42
CA GLY A 39 34.87 24.17 -29.81
C GLY A 39 34.02 23.93 -31.06
N ILE A 40 33.85 22.66 -31.44
CA ILE A 40 33.05 22.28 -32.62
C ILE A 40 31.65 22.93 -32.53
N GLY A 41 31.42 23.83 -33.49
CA GLY A 41 30.25 24.69 -33.74
C GLY A 41 29.79 25.62 -32.63
N ASP A 42 30.62 25.83 -31.62
CA ASP A 42 30.52 27.05 -30.83
C ASP A 42 30.95 28.26 -31.69
N TYR A 43 30.51 29.46 -31.33
CA TYR A 43 30.91 30.69 -32.00
C TYR A 43 30.76 31.87 -31.06
N PHE A 44 31.34 33.00 -31.41
CA PHE A 44 31.05 34.28 -30.77
C PHE A 44 30.95 35.39 -31.81
N TYR A 45 30.28 36.48 -31.45
CA TYR A 45 30.26 37.67 -32.28
C TYR A 45 31.35 38.65 -31.85
N GLY A 46 32.03 39.24 -32.84
CA GLY A 46 33.03 40.26 -32.63
C GLY A 46 32.79 41.47 -33.52
N ILE A 47 33.47 42.56 -33.22
CA ILE A 47 33.29 43.85 -33.85
C ILE A 47 34.65 44.38 -34.29
N PHE A 48 34.83 44.53 -35.59
CA PHE A 48 35.91 45.34 -36.14
C PHE A 48 35.59 46.82 -35.98
N LYS A 49 36.58 47.63 -35.60
CA LYS A 49 36.46 49.09 -35.47
C LYS A 49 37.74 49.80 -35.88
N ASP A 50 37.61 50.86 -36.67
CA ASP A 50 38.71 51.76 -37.00
C ASP A 50 38.62 53.07 -36.20
N ALA A 51 39.67 53.90 -36.32
CA ALA A 51 39.72 55.21 -35.66
C ALA A 51 38.67 56.21 -36.18
N SER A 52 38.12 55.98 -37.38
CA SER A 52 37.07 56.80 -37.98
C SER A 52 35.66 56.43 -37.50
N GLY A 53 35.54 55.41 -36.64
CA GLY A 53 34.26 54.95 -36.10
C GLY A 53 33.49 54.02 -37.02
N ASN A 54 34.08 53.58 -38.13
CA ASN A 54 33.50 52.51 -38.94
C ASN A 54 33.51 51.23 -38.12
N ARG A 55 32.48 50.39 -38.32
CA ARG A 55 32.35 49.11 -37.63
C ARG A 55 31.79 48.03 -38.53
N GLU A 56 32.21 46.80 -38.27
CA GLU A 56 31.62 45.60 -38.87
C GLU A 56 31.47 44.54 -37.78
N ILE A 57 30.28 43.94 -37.72
CA ILE A 57 29.99 42.84 -36.81
C ILE A 57 30.20 41.53 -37.56
N VAL A 58 30.94 40.62 -36.96
CA VAL A 58 31.32 39.34 -37.57
C VAL A 58 31.08 38.17 -36.62
N LYS A 59 30.86 36.97 -37.18
CA LYS A 59 30.72 35.71 -36.44
C LYS A 59 32.02 34.92 -36.53
N ILE A 60 32.64 34.63 -35.39
CA ILE A 60 33.87 33.85 -35.28
C ILE A 60 33.52 32.42 -34.88
N GLU A 61 33.93 31.44 -35.67
CA GLU A 61 33.64 30.01 -35.43
C GLU A 61 34.87 29.21 -34.98
N ALA A 62 36.07 29.75 -35.13
CA ALA A 62 37.28 29.09 -34.66
C ALA A 62 38.35 30.11 -34.26
N ARG A 63 39.20 29.67 -33.32
CA ARG A 63 40.41 30.37 -32.90
C ARG A 63 41.54 29.37 -32.74
N THR A 64 42.69 29.67 -33.32
CA THR A 64 43.95 28.97 -33.08
C THR A 64 44.99 30.01 -32.68
N THR A 65 45.38 30.00 -31.41
CA THR A 65 46.23 31.03 -30.80
C THR A 65 45.72 32.44 -31.09
N ASP A 66 46.43 33.23 -31.89
CA ASP A 66 46.11 34.61 -32.27
C ASP A 66 45.42 34.71 -33.63
N SER A 67 45.17 33.58 -34.30
CA SER A 67 44.43 33.50 -35.55
C SER A 67 42.96 33.22 -35.27
N LEU A 68 42.08 34.04 -35.85
CA LEU A 68 40.64 33.91 -35.74
C LEU A 68 40.02 33.67 -37.11
N THR A 69 39.06 32.74 -37.16
CA THR A 69 38.35 32.36 -38.38
C THR A 69 36.91 32.86 -38.31
N ILE A 70 36.55 33.67 -39.28
CA ILE A 70 35.20 34.18 -39.48
C ILE A 70 34.41 33.09 -40.21
N ALA A 71 33.22 32.78 -39.71
CA ALA A 71 32.33 31.81 -40.33
C ALA A 71 31.97 32.22 -41.77
N GLN A 72 31.68 31.23 -42.62
CA GLN A 72 31.11 31.51 -43.94
C GLN A 72 29.80 32.31 -43.79
N GLY A 73 29.67 33.42 -44.51
CA GLY A 73 28.53 34.34 -44.38
C GLY A 73 28.52 35.13 -43.05
N GLY A 74 29.56 35.01 -42.23
CA GLY A 74 29.68 35.66 -40.93
C GLY A 74 30.24 37.08 -40.97
N ARG A 75 30.23 37.76 -42.13
CA ARG A 75 30.70 39.14 -42.33
C ARG A 75 29.50 40.09 -42.44
N GLY A 76 29.65 41.35 -42.02
CA GLY A 76 28.60 42.37 -42.18
C GLY A 76 27.27 42.04 -41.51
N LEU A 77 27.30 41.51 -40.29
CA LEU A 77 26.08 41.15 -39.56
C LEU A 77 25.46 42.37 -38.86
N ASP A 78 24.24 42.19 -38.34
CA ASP A 78 23.58 43.16 -37.44
C ASP A 78 23.52 44.59 -38.03
N GLY A 79 23.15 44.66 -39.31
CA GLY A 79 22.99 45.91 -40.07
C GLY A 79 24.29 46.59 -40.51
N THR A 80 25.45 45.98 -40.25
CA THR A 80 26.75 46.45 -40.78
C THR A 80 27.01 45.89 -42.18
N ALA A 81 28.05 46.37 -42.87
CA ALA A 81 28.45 45.87 -44.18
C ALA A 81 29.88 45.32 -44.14
N PRO A 82 30.23 44.30 -44.94
CA PRO A 82 31.61 43.85 -45.06
C PRO A 82 32.54 44.96 -45.55
N ARG A 83 33.67 45.17 -44.86
CA ARG A 83 34.66 46.19 -45.21
C ARG A 83 36.05 45.60 -45.37
N THR A 84 36.91 46.32 -46.10
CA THR A 84 38.35 46.05 -46.03
C THR A 84 38.89 46.69 -44.76
N TRP A 85 39.52 45.87 -43.92
CA TRP A 85 40.17 46.31 -42.67
C TRP A 85 41.69 46.38 -42.86
N ALA A 86 42.39 47.05 -41.95
CA ALA A 86 43.84 47.15 -41.96
C ALA A 86 44.46 46.60 -40.68
N ALA A 87 45.75 46.26 -40.75
CA ALA A 87 46.55 46.08 -39.53
C ALA A 87 46.59 47.41 -38.77
N GLY A 88 46.43 47.36 -37.44
CA GLY A 88 46.29 48.55 -36.59
C GLY A 88 44.85 48.88 -36.19
N ASP A 89 43.85 48.36 -36.88
CA ASP A 89 42.44 48.47 -36.47
C ASP A 89 42.16 47.57 -35.25
N TYR A 90 41.03 47.80 -34.58
CA TYR A 90 40.64 47.04 -33.39
C TYR A 90 39.65 45.93 -33.69
N PHE A 91 39.80 44.81 -32.99
CA PHE A 91 38.81 43.76 -32.88
C PHE A 91 38.34 43.62 -31.42
N VAL A 92 37.03 43.60 -31.21
CA VAL A 92 36.41 43.54 -29.89
C VAL A 92 35.37 42.42 -29.85
N ALA A 93 35.46 41.51 -28.88
CA ALA A 93 34.36 40.60 -28.55
C ALA A 93 33.40 41.31 -27.59
N GLY A 94 32.11 41.29 -27.93
CA GLY A 94 31.09 41.96 -27.13
C GLY A 94 29.70 41.44 -27.42
N VAL A 95 28.76 41.78 -26.54
CA VAL A 95 27.33 41.50 -26.76
C VAL A 95 26.84 42.42 -27.88
N THR A 96 26.61 41.85 -29.05
CA THR A 96 25.98 42.53 -30.20
C THR A 96 24.47 42.34 -30.15
N ASN A 97 23.71 43.12 -30.93
CA ASN A 97 22.26 42.96 -30.95
C ASN A 97 21.86 41.59 -31.52
N ILE A 98 22.57 41.09 -32.54
CA ILE A 98 22.37 39.70 -33.04
C ILE A 98 22.63 38.64 -31.95
N ALA A 99 23.67 38.82 -31.12
CA ALA A 99 23.98 37.92 -30.00
C ALA A 99 22.85 37.89 -28.97
N LEU A 100 22.30 39.07 -28.65
CA LEU A 100 21.19 39.20 -27.71
C LEU A 100 19.89 38.62 -28.28
N GLN A 101 19.57 38.94 -29.54
CA GLN A 101 18.38 38.44 -30.21
C GLN A 101 18.39 36.91 -30.30
N GLU A 102 19.52 36.31 -30.67
CA GLU A 102 19.69 34.85 -30.72
C GLU A 102 19.54 34.22 -29.32
N SER A 103 20.10 34.84 -28.28
CA SER A 103 19.95 34.37 -26.90
C SER A 103 18.49 34.40 -26.41
N LEU A 104 17.68 35.30 -26.96
CA LEU A 104 16.25 35.48 -26.63
C LEU A 104 15.32 34.87 -27.68
N ALA A 105 15.85 34.22 -28.71
CA ALA A 105 15.07 33.67 -29.82
C ALA A 105 14.33 32.38 -29.45
N ASN A 106 14.49 31.86 -28.22
CA ASN A 106 13.82 30.65 -27.79
C ASN A 106 12.29 30.84 -27.87
N PRO A 107 11.58 30.09 -28.75
CA PRO A 107 10.17 30.32 -29.00
C PRO A 107 9.30 30.04 -27.75
N ASN A 108 9.73 29.15 -26.86
CA ASN A 108 9.01 28.90 -25.61
C ASN A 108 9.15 30.07 -24.62
N LEU A 109 10.32 30.72 -24.57
CA LEU A 109 10.53 31.90 -23.74
C LEU A 109 9.69 33.08 -24.25
N GLN A 110 9.64 33.26 -25.57
CA GLN A 110 8.80 34.28 -26.19
C GLN A 110 7.31 34.01 -25.94
N ALA A 111 6.88 32.75 -26.09
CA ALA A 111 5.49 32.37 -25.85
C ALA A 111 5.05 32.61 -24.40
N LEU A 112 5.89 32.26 -23.43
CA LEU A 112 5.62 32.54 -22.01
C LEU A 112 5.64 34.04 -21.69
N GLY A 113 6.63 34.77 -22.23
CA GLY A 113 6.76 36.22 -22.03
C GLY A 113 5.64 37.05 -22.69
N ALA A 114 4.94 36.47 -23.67
CA ALA A 114 3.80 37.09 -24.33
C ALA A 114 2.46 36.85 -23.61
N LEU A 115 2.42 36.02 -22.56
CA LEU A 115 1.18 35.77 -21.82
C LEU A 115 0.76 37.02 -21.03
N GLU A 116 -0.49 37.46 -21.20
CA GLU A 116 -1.08 38.50 -20.37
C GLU A 116 -1.43 37.95 -18.98
N THR A 117 -0.66 38.33 -17.97
CA THR A 117 -0.88 37.85 -16.61
C THR A 117 -2.23 38.32 -16.07
N SER A 118 -2.97 37.40 -15.46
CA SER A 118 -4.26 37.69 -14.82
C SER A 118 -4.42 36.83 -13.57
N ALA A 119 -5.28 37.27 -12.65
CA ALA A 119 -5.63 36.46 -11.49
C ALA A 119 -6.22 35.12 -11.93
N ASP A 120 -6.01 34.09 -11.10
CA ASP A 120 -6.68 32.80 -11.25
C ASP A 120 -6.34 32.08 -12.58
N LYS A 121 -5.14 32.31 -13.11
CA LYS A 121 -4.61 31.65 -14.31
C LYS A 121 -3.36 30.82 -14.03
N MET A 122 -3.17 29.76 -14.81
CA MET A 122 -1.91 29.02 -14.90
C MET A 122 -1.43 28.98 -16.35
N ALA A 123 -0.15 29.27 -16.58
CA ALA A 123 0.48 29.11 -17.89
C ALA A 123 0.69 27.63 -18.21
N TYR A 124 0.41 27.25 -19.46
CA TYR A 124 0.68 25.91 -19.97
C TYR A 124 1.06 25.98 -21.45
N PHE A 125 1.82 25.00 -21.93
CA PHE A 125 2.13 24.87 -23.35
C PHE A 125 0.97 24.19 -24.08
N SER A 126 0.47 24.83 -25.13
CA SER A 126 -0.59 24.29 -26.00
C SER A 126 -0.06 23.63 -27.27
N GLY A 127 1.27 23.69 -27.48
CA GLY A 127 1.98 23.18 -28.64
C GLY A 127 3.45 23.66 -28.65
N PRO A 128 4.26 23.22 -29.62
CA PRO A 128 5.65 23.70 -29.76
C PRO A 128 5.69 25.22 -29.99
N GLY A 129 6.38 25.97 -29.12
CA GLY A 129 6.49 27.43 -29.24
C GLY A 129 5.19 28.19 -28.96
N THR A 130 4.17 27.56 -28.37
CA THR A 130 2.91 28.22 -28.03
C THR A 130 2.54 27.97 -26.57
N ALA A 131 2.14 29.03 -25.87
CA ALA A 131 1.66 28.97 -24.51
C ALA A 131 0.27 29.61 -24.42
N ALA A 132 -0.52 29.15 -23.46
CA ALA A 132 -1.84 29.68 -23.16
C ALA A 132 -2.05 29.72 -21.64
N LEU A 133 -3.14 30.37 -21.23
CA LEU A 133 -3.56 30.44 -19.84
C LEU A 133 -4.78 29.55 -19.62
N ALA A 134 -4.69 28.66 -18.63
CA ALA A 134 -5.81 27.89 -18.13
C ALA A 134 -6.44 28.62 -16.93
N ASN A 135 -7.76 28.56 -16.79
CA ASN A 135 -8.45 29.04 -15.59
C ASN A 135 -8.22 28.06 -14.44
N LEU A 136 -7.85 28.56 -13.28
CA LEU A 136 -7.88 27.82 -12.03
C LEU A 136 -8.98 28.38 -11.13
N SER A 137 -9.92 27.54 -10.69
CA SER A 137 -10.87 27.96 -9.66
C SER A 137 -10.16 28.13 -8.31
N SER A 138 -10.78 28.86 -7.37
CA SER A 138 -10.27 28.95 -5.99
C SER A 138 -10.10 27.58 -5.34
N TYR A 139 -11.01 26.65 -5.64
CA TYR A 139 -10.96 25.27 -5.16
C TYR A 139 -9.75 24.49 -5.70
N ILE A 140 -9.44 24.57 -6.99
CA ILE A 140 -8.28 23.84 -7.52
C ILE A 140 -6.96 24.45 -7.02
N ARG A 141 -6.93 25.75 -6.75
CA ARG A 141 -5.75 26.36 -6.12
C ARG A 141 -5.48 25.79 -4.71
N SER A 142 -6.53 25.47 -3.96
CA SER A 142 -6.40 24.80 -2.65
C SER A 142 -6.06 23.31 -2.73
N LEU A 143 -5.96 22.73 -3.95
CA LEU A 143 -5.46 21.38 -4.16
C LEU A 143 -3.98 21.41 -4.56
N LEU A 144 -3.57 22.43 -5.32
CA LEU A 144 -2.20 22.57 -5.81
C LEU A 144 -1.24 23.09 -4.73
N ASP A 145 -1.76 23.66 -3.64
CA ASP A 145 -0.99 24.09 -2.46
C ASP A 145 -0.85 23.01 -1.38
N ASP A 146 -1.49 21.84 -1.55
CA ASP A 146 -1.49 20.78 -0.55
C ASP A 146 -0.11 20.11 -0.42
N ASP A 147 0.47 20.16 0.79
CA ASP A 147 1.82 19.64 1.09
C ASP A 147 1.95 18.11 0.99
N ASN A 148 0.85 17.38 1.09
CA ASN A 148 0.87 15.92 1.12
C ASN A 148 -0.44 15.29 0.64
N ALA A 149 -0.38 13.98 0.41
CA ALA A 149 -1.51 13.22 -0.14
C ALA A 149 -2.74 13.19 0.79
N ALA A 150 -2.59 13.33 2.12
CA ALA A 150 -3.72 13.37 3.03
C ALA A 150 -4.49 14.69 2.91
N ALA A 151 -3.77 15.81 2.82
CA ALA A 151 -4.35 17.12 2.55
C ALA A 151 -5.08 17.15 1.18
N ALA A 152 -4.40 16.68 0.13
CA ALA A 152 -5.00 16.56 -1.22
C ALA A 152 -6.30 15.74 -1.25
N ARG A 153 -6.35 14.61 -0.53
CA ARG A 153 -7.58 13.81 -0.41
C ARG A 153 -8.67 14.53 0.37
N ALA A 154 -8.31 15.25 1.44
CA ALA A 154 -9.27 16.03 2.21
C ALA A 154 -9.89 17.14 1.36
N THR A 155 -9.09 17.86 0.58
CA THR A 155 -9.54 18.87 -0.39
C THR A 155 -10.52 18.26 -1.40
N LEU A 156 -10.21 17.08 -1.94
CA LEU A 156 -11.07 16.35 -2.88
C LEU A 156 -12.32 15.71 -2.24
N GLY A 157 -12.45 15.69 -0.90
CA GLY A 157 -13.47 14.92 -0.21
C GLY A 157 -13.32 13.40 -0.43
N ALA A 158 -12.12 12.94 -0.80
CA ALA A 158 -11.84 11.54 -1.08
C ALA A 158 -11.61 10.76 0.21
N ALA A 159 -12.13 9.53 0.25
CA ALA A 159 -11.89 8.62 1.38
C ALA A 159 -10.38 8.33 1.56
N PRO A 160 -9.92 8.05 2.80
CA PRO A 160 -8.55 7.62 3.03
C PRO A 160 -8.26 6.33 2.23
N ALA A 161 -7.02 6.17 1.78
CA ALA A 161 -6.60 5.03 0.97
C ALA A 161 -6.81 3.66 1.67
N SER A 162 -6.90 3.64 3.00
CA SER A 162 -7.22 2.44 3.77
C SER A 162 -8.65 2.52 4.29
N LEU A 163 -9.59 1.92 3.57
CA LEU A 163 -10.97 1.77 4.03
C LEU A 163 -11.07 0.94 5.33
N ILE A 164 -10.12 0.02 5.51
CA ILE A 164 -10.03 -0.86 6.67
C ILE A 164 -8.76 -0.47 7.46
N PRO A 165 -8.86 -0.06 8.72
CA PRO A 165 -7.69 0.27 9.54
C PRO A 165 -6.75 -0.93 9.73
N PRO A 166 -5.42 -0.75 9.72
CA PRO A 166 -4.45 -1.77 10.15
C PRO A 166 -4.80 -2.33 11.54
N GLY A 167 -4.60 -3.64 11.72
CA GLY A 167 -4.99 -4.35 12.94
C GLY A 167 -6.44 -4.82 13.00
N THR A 168 -7.31 -4.41 12.05
CA THR A 168 -8.68 -4.94 11.97
C THR A 168 -8.66 -6.43 11.61
N VAL A 169 -9.45 -7.26 12.31
CA VAL A 169 -9.55 -8.70 12.04
C VAL A 169 -10.85 -9.03 11.30
N MET A 170 -10.76 -9.80 10.22
CA MET A 170 -11.90 -10.25 9.42
C MET A 170 -11.84 -11.76 9.13
N SER A 171 -12.99 -12.36 8.79
CA SER A 171 -13.09 -13.76 8.37
C SER A 171 -12.98 -13.89 6.86
N PHE A 172 -12.24 -14.89 6.39
CA PHE A 172 -12.02 -15.20 4.98
C PHE A 172 -12.28 -16.68 4.71
N PHE A 173 -13.09 -16.96 3.69
CA PHE A 173 -13.24 -18.30 3.15
C PHE A 173 -12.16 -18.56 2.09
N GLN A 174 -10.91 -18.64 2.53
CA GLN A 174 -9.72 -18.85 1.71
C GLN A 174 -8.74 -19.74 2.48
N ALA A 175 -7.90 -20.50 1.78
CA ALA A 175 -6.89 -21.35 2.43
C ALA A 175 -5.77 -20.55 3.09
N THR A 176 -5.46 -19.36 2.55
CA THR A 176 -4.40 -18.45 3.03
C THR A 176 -4.93 -17.03 3.12
N ALA A 177 -4.35 -16.22 4.02
CA ALA A 177 -4.71 -14.82 4.12
C ALA A 177 -4.49 -14.10 2.78
N PRO A 178 -5.42 -13.22 2.35
CA PRO A 178 -5.21 -12.41 1.16
C PRO A 178 -3.99 -11.49 1.29
N ALA A 179 -3.46 -11.01 0.17
CA ALA A 179 -2.37 -10.04 0.19
C ALA A 179 -2.72 -8.78 1.03
N GLY A 180 -1.79 -8.34 1.87
CA GLY A 180 -2.02 -7.24 2.82
C GLY A 180 -2.79 -7.65 4.08
N TRP A 181 -2.90 -8.95 4.34
CA TRP A 181 -3.47 -9.50 5.57
C TRP A 181 -2.57 -10.62 6.11
N THR A 182 -2.49 -10.72 7.43
CA THR A 182 -1.74 -11.75 8.14
C THR A 182 -2.71 -12.67 8.89
N GLN A 183 -2.65 -13.98 8.67
CA GLN A 183 -3.53 -14.95 9.32
C GLN A 183 -3.34 -14.96 10.84
N VAL A 184 -4.44 -14.95 11.59
CA VAL A 184 -4.45 -15.10 13.04
C VAL A 184 -4.62 -16.58 13.39
N THR A 185 -3.55 -17.23 13.84
CA THR A 185 -3.51 -18.69 14.09
C THR A 185 -3.85 -19.09 15.54
N THR A 186 -3.89 -18.12 16.45
CA THR A 186 -4.20 -18.32 17.88
C THR A 186 -5.67 -18.74 18.13
N HIS A 187 -6.57 -18.45 17.19
CA HIS A 187 -7.98 -18.85 17.24
C HIS A 187 -8.28 -19.91 16.19
N HIS A 188 -7.77 -21.11 16.40
CA HIS A 188 -8.10 -22.29 15.58
C HIS A 188 -9.05 -23.22 16.32
N ASN A 189 -9.88 -23.97 15.58
CA ASN A 189 -10.77 -24.99 16.11
C ASN A 189 -11.71 -24.48 17.24
N LYS A 190 -12.33 -23.32 17.02
CA LYS A 190 -13.25 -22.64 17.94
C LYS A 190 -14.55 -22.28 17.24
N ALA A 191 -15.64 -22.21 17.99
CA ALA A 191 -16.89 -21.62 17.52
C ALA A 191 -16.87 -20.09 17.68
N LEU A 192 -17.57 -19.37 16.81
CA LEU A 192 -17.81 -17.94 16.95
C LEU A 192 -19.01 -17.69 17.87
N ARG A 193 -18.87 -16.77 18.83
CA ARG A 193 -19.95 -16.33 19.72
C ARG A 193 -20.21 -14.84 19.53
N VAL A 194 -21.43 -14.49 19.15
CA VAL A 194 -21.87 -13.10 19.11
C VAL A 194 -22.20 -12.65 20.54
N VAL A 195 -21.67 -11.48 20.93
CA VAL A 195 -21.88 -10.89 22.25
C VAL A 195 -22.39 -9.45 22.10
N GLY A 196 -23.24 -9.01 23.02
CA GLY A 196 -23.66 -7.60 23.11
C GLY A 196 -22.75 -6.74 24.01
N SER A 197 -21.74 -7.34 24.63
CA SER A 197 -20.72 -6.70 25.47
C SER A 197 -19.38 -6.54 24.72
N ALA A 198 -18.30 -6.17 25.42
CA ALA A 198 -16.97 -6.09 24.84
C ALA A 198 -16.57 -7.41 24.13
N GLY A 199 -16.26 -7.31 22.84
CA GLY A 199 -15.87 -8.43 21.97
C GLY A 199 -14.35 -8.67 21.92
N GLY A 200 -13.91 -9.48 20.96
CA GLY A 200 -12.48 -9.75 20.69
C GLY A 200 -11.80 -10.74 21.64
N GLY A 201 -12.43 -11.11 22.76
CA GLY A 201 -11.94 -12.14 23.67
C GLY A 201 -12.23 -13.58 23.20
N SER A 202 -11.58 -14.56 23.85
CA SER A 202 -11.92 -15.99 23.70
C SER A 202 -12.08 -16.66 25.06
N GLY A 203 -12.83 -17.77 25.12
CA GLY A 203 -13.08 -18.52 26.35
C GLY A 203 -13.61 -19.94 26.05
N GLY A 204 -13.79 -20.74 27.11
CA GLY A 204 -14.08 -22.18 27.00
C GLY A 204 -12.81 -23.03 26.89
N SER A 205 -12.93 -24.33 27.16
CA SER A 205 -11.80 -25.28 27.17
C SER A 205 -11.92 -26.42 26.15
N VAL A 206 -13.09 -26.61 25.54
CA VAL A 206 -13.36 -27.69 24.58
C VAL A 206 -13.21 -27.16 23.14
N ALA A 207 -12.43 -27.85 22.31
CA ALA A 207 -12.26 -27.49 20.91
C ALA A 207 -13.52 -27.80 20.08
N PHE A 208 -13.76 -27.06 18.99
CA PHE A 208 -14.95 -27.21 18.15
C PHE A 208 -15.13 -28.65 17.65
N THR A 209 -14.10 -29.23 17.02
CA THR A 209 -14.18 -30.61 16.53
C THR A 209 -14.49 -31.59 17.67
N SER A 210 -13.88 -31.43 18.85
CA SER A 210 -14.12 -32.30 20.02
C SER A 210 -15.53 -32.18 20.57
N ALA A 211 -16.12 -30.98 20.58
CA ALA A 211 -17.50 -30.78 21.01
C ALA A 211 -18.48 -31.49 20.07
N PHE A 212 -18.22 -31.45 18.76
CA PHE A 212 -19.08 -32.00 17.73
C PHE A 212 -18.73 -33.43 17.29
N THR A 213 -17.72 -34.10 17.87
CA THR A 213 -17.54 -35.54 17.65
C THR A 213 -18.69 -36.35 18.25
N SER A 214 -18.91 -37.57 17.74
CA SER A 214 -19.94 -38.48 18.28
C SER A 214 -19.73 -38.69 19.78
N GLN A 215 -20.73 -38.32 20.58
CA GLN A 215 -20.67 -38.40 22.03
C GLN A 215 -21.38 -39.67 22.51
N ALA A 216 -20.68 -40.47 23.31
CA ALA A 216 -21.30 -41.62 23.97
C ALA A 216 -22.38 -41.15 24.96
N VAL A 217 -23.53 -41.82 24.93
CA VAL A 217 -24.60 -41.59 25.90
C VAL A 217 -24.56 -42.73 26.91
N SER A 218 -23.88 -42.50 28.02
CA SER A 218 -23.81 -43.45 29.11
C SER A 218 -23.85 -42.75 30.46
N GLY A 219 -24.54 -43.35 31.42
CA GLY A 219 -24.59 -42.83 32.78
C GLY A 219 -25.06 -43.88 33.77
N TRP A 220 -24.81 -43.61 35.04
CA TRP A 220 -25.29 -44.42 36.16
C TRP A 220 -26.27 -43.59 36.96
N ASN A 221 -27.38 -44.18 37.39
CA ASN A 221 -28.08 -43.60 38.54
C ASN A 221 -27.27 -43.92 39.80
N SER A 222 -27.44 -43.09 40.84
CA SER A 222 -26.94 -43.45 42.16
C SER A 222 -27.66 -44.73 42.65
N ALA A 223 -26.93 -45.64 43.29
CA ALA A 223 -27.47 -46.91 43.76
C ALA A 223 -28.71 -46.67 44.64
N THR A 224 -29.79 -47.39 44.37
CA THR A 224 -31.05 -47.26 45.10
C THR A 224 -31.29 -48.51 45.93
N THR A 225 -31.59 -48.33 47.21
CA THR A 225 -32.11 -49.37 48.10
C THR A 225 -33.58 -49.07 48.37
N LEU A 226 -34.46 -50.05 48.11
CA LEU A 226 -35.86 -49.91 48.48
C LEU A 226 -36.02 -49.98 49.99
N THR A 227 -36.73 -49.01 50.55
CA THR A 227 -37.16 -49.02 51.95
C THR A 227 -38.39 -49.90 52.12
N SER A 228 -38.67 -50.39 53.34
CA SER A 228 -39.87 -51.17 53.64
C SER A 228 -41.17 -50.43 53.29
N ALA A 229 -41.18 -49.09 53.34
CA ALA A 229 -42.32 -48.27 52.92
C ALA A 229 -42.61 -48.31 51.41
N GLN A 230 -41.63 -48.71 50.59
CA GLN A 230 -41.76 -48.80 49.13
C GLN A 230 -42.12 -50.23 48.66
N ILE A 231 -42.12 -51.21 49.56
CA ILE A 231 -42.42 -52.60 49.26
C ILE A 231 -43.83 -52.92 49.79
N PRO A 232 -44.81 -53.25 48.94
CA PRO A 232 -46.11 -53.70 49.42
C PRO A 232 -45.97 -54.89 50.36
N ALA A 233 -46.42 -54.71 51.60
CA ALA A 233 -46.38 -55.74 52.62
C ALA A 233 -47.25 -56.94 52.19
N HIS A 234 -46.62 -58.10 52.05
CA HIS A 234 -47.32 -59.36 51.84
C HIS A 234 -46.60 -60.45 52.63
N THR A 235 -47.36 -61.44 53.07
CA THR A 235 -46.84 -62.58 53.83
C THR A 235 -47.46 -63.86 53.31
N HIS A 236 -46.71 -64.96 53.38
CA HIS A 236 -47.24 -66.29 53.11
C HIS A 236 -47.49 -67.00 54.44
N THR A 237 -48.63 -67.69 54.53
CA THR A 237 -48.95 -68.57 55.64
C THR A 237 -48.95 -70.01 55.17
N LEU A 238 -48.23 -70.86 55.88
CA LEU A 238 -48.29 -72.31 55.72
C LEU A 238 -48.95 -72.88 56.97
N SER A 239 -50.01 -73.66 56.78
CA SER A 239 -50.67 -74.36 57.89
C SER A 239 -49.82 -75.55 58.32
N VAL A 240 -49.31 -75.51 59.57
CA VAL A 240 -48.64 -76.65 60.17
C VAL A 240 -49.66 -77.44 60.99
N TYR A 241 -49.94 -78.66 60.54
CA TYR A 241 -50.83 -79.58 61.25
C TYR A 241 -50.04 -80.30 62.36
N GLY A 242 -50.61 -80.35 63.57
CA GLY A 242 -50.03 -81.11 64.67
C GLY A 242 -50.01 -82.59 64.33
N THR A 243 -48.82 -83.21 64.35
CA THR A 243 -48.65 -84.63 64.09
C THR A 243 -48.81 -85.42 65.39
N SER A 244 -50.00 -85.95 65.68
CA SER A 244 -50.18 -86.89 66.80
C SER A 244 -50.08 -88.33 66.28
N GLY A 245 -48.86 -88.87 66.23
CA GLY A 245 -48.62 -90.29 65.96
C GLY A 245 -47.20 -90.59 65.50
N GLY A 246 -46.57 -91.61 66.10
CA GLY A 246 -45.27 -92.12 65.65
C GLY A 246 -45.43 -93.00 64.42
N GLY A 247 -45.08 -92.49 63.24
CA GLY A 247 -45.12 -93.22 61.96
C GLY A 247 -44.73 -92.33 60.78
N ALA A 248 -44.33 -92.94 59.66
CA ALA A 248 -43.70 -92.26 58.51
C ALA A 248 -44.57 -91.25 57.74
N ASN A 249 -45.85 -91.07 58.11
CA ASN A 249 -46.71 -90.04 57.51
C ASN A 249 -47.84 -89.64 58.49
N PRO A 250 -47.65 -88.58 59.31
CA PRO A 250 -48.58 -88.30 60.40
C PRO A 250 -49.84 -87.50 60.01
N SER A 251 -50.03 -87.12 58.73
CA SER A 251 -51.06 -86.18 58.29
C SER A 251 -52.24 -86.81 57.51
N GLY A 252 -52.37 -88.14 57.53
CA GLY A 252 -53.27 -88.89 56.65
C GLY A 252 -54.74 -89.08 57.06
N GLY A 253 -55.27 -88.43 58.12
CA GLY A 253 -56.67 -88.68 58.50
C GLY A 253 -57.24 -87.71 59.53
N GLY A 254 -58.31 -87.00 59.14
CA GLY A 254 -59.12 -86.14 60.01
C GLY A 254 -58.45 -84.81 60.36
N GLY A 255 -59.04 -83.69 59.95
CA GLY A 255 -58.49 -82.35 60.14
C GLY A 255 -58.04 -82.06 61.58
N GLY A 256 -56.73 -82.12 61.80
CA GLY A 256 -56.09 -81.84 63.09
C GLY A 256 -56.05 -80.34 63.42
N ILE A 257 -55.98 -80.04 64.71
CA ILE A 257 -55.90 -78.67 65.25
C ILE A 257 -54.59 -78.01 64.79
N ILE A 258 -54.69 -76.80 64.21
CA ILE A 258 -53.52 -76.00 63.81
C ILE A 258 -52.74 -75.60 65.08
N THR A 259 -51.45 -75.96 65.15
CA THR A 259 -50.59 -75.72 66.33
C THR A 259 -49.65 -74.53 66.16
N GLY A 260 -49.57 -73.95 64.95
CA GLY A 260 -48.83 -72.72 64.70
C GLY A 260 -49.01 -72.22 63.26
N MET A 261 -48.84 -70.91 63.08
CA MET A 261 -48.76 -70.24 61.77
C MET A 261 -47.41 -69.52 61.66
N PRO A 262 -46.34 -70.19 61.18
CA PRO A 262 -45.10 -69.48 60.87
C PRO A 262 -45.35 -68.54 59.68
N ILE A 263 -44.93 -67.30 59.84
CA ILE A 263 -45.04 -66.25 58.83
C ILE A 263 -43.69 -66.09 58.15
N THR A 264 -43.65 -66.00 56.82
CA THR A 264 -42.42 -65.64 56.11
C THR A 264 -42.12 -64.16 56.38
N ASP A 265 -41.06 -63.91 57.14
CA ASP A 265 -40.23 -62.71 57.11
C ASP A 265 -40.92 -61.40 57.56
N ALA A 266 -42.09 -61.48 58.21
CA ALA A 266 -42.91 -60.33 58.62
C ALA A 266 -43.18 -59.31 57.48
N GLY A 267 -43.11 -59.74 56.22
CA GLY A 267 -43.34 -58.91 55.04
C GLY A 267 -42.23 -57.90 54.72
N THR A 268 -41.00 -58.08 55.23
CA THR A 268 -39.88 -57.17 54.97
C THR A 268 -38.91 -57.75 53.93
N GLY A 269 -38.68 -57.03 52.83
CA GLY A 269 -37.76 -57.45 51.75
C GLY A 269 -36.27 -57.36 52.12
N GLY A 270 -35.40 -58.04 51.36
CA GLY A 270 -33.98 -58.26 51.67
C GLY A 270 -33.00 -57.07 51.56
N GLY A 271 -33.46 -55.85 51.24
CA GLY A 271 -32.68 -54.62 51.42
C GLY A 271 -31.41 -54.41 50.58
N GLY A 272 -31.17 -55.21 49.53
CA GLY A 272 -29.99 -55.05 48.65
C GLY A 272 -30.09 -53.83 47.73
N SER A 273 -29.03 -53.03 47.64
CA SER A 273 -28.95 -51.93 46.67
C SER A 273 -28.59 -52.44 45.28
N HIS A 274 -29.11 -51.79 44.25
CA HIS A 274 -28.58 -51.97 42.90
C HIS A 274 -28.65 -50.67 42.10
N SER A 275 -27.90 -50.64 41.01
CA SER A 275 -27.83 -49.52 40.08
C SER A 275 -28.38 -49.96 38.73
N HIS A 276 -28.97 -49.02 38.02
CA HIS A 276 -29.29 -49.13 36.61
C HIS A 276 -28.23 -48.38 35.81
N ILE A 277 -27.78 -49.01 34.73
CA ILE A 277 -26.98 -48.34 33.73
C ILE A 277 -27.91 -47.83 32.63
N PHE A 278 -27.75 -46.57 32.26
CA PHE A 278 -28.31 -46.05 31.03
C PHE A 278 -27.24 -46.08 29.96
N THR A 279 -27.49 -46.80 28.88
CA THR A 279 -26.67 -46.78 27.67
C THR A 279 -27.58 -46.46 26.50
N GLY A 280 -27.24 -45.45 25.71
CA GLY A 280 -27.92 -45.09 24.48
C GLY A 280 -26.98 -45.13 23.28
N THR A 281 -27.55 -45.12 22.08
CA THR A 281 -26.80 -44.88 20.85
C THR A 281 -26.10 -43.52 20.95
N ALA A 282 -24.84 -43.45 20.54
CA ALA A 282 -24.08 -42.22 20.56
C ALA A 282 -24.78 -41.12 19.75
N ILE A 283 -24.80 -39.90 20.29
CA ILE A 283 -25.38 -38.76 19.58
C ILE A 283 -24.31 -38.25 18.61
N ASN A 284 -24.58 -38.40 17.31
CA ASN A 284 -23.69 -37.86 16.29
C ASN A 284 -23.95 -36.38 16.08
N LEU A 285 -23.09 -35.54 16.66
CA LEU A 285 -23.11 -34.10 16.47
C LEU A 285 -22.16 -33.64 15.36
N ALA A 286 -21.57 -34.54 14.57
CA ALA A 286 -20.58 -34.20 13.56
C ALA A 286 -21.25 -33.54 12.35
N VAL A 287 -21.60 -32.27 12.52
CA VAL A 287 -22.19 -31.42 11.48
C VAL A 287 -21.16 -31.14 10.40
N GLN A 288 -21.64 -30.99 9.16
CA GLN A 288 -20.82 -30.44 8.09
C GLN A 288 -20.43 -28.99 8.45
N TYR A 289 -19.18 -28.62 8.21
CA TYR A 289 -18.66 -27.29 8.49
C TYR A 289 -17.86 -26.75 7.29
N ILE A 290 -17.74 -25.43 7.23
CA ILE A 290 -16.90 -24.71 6.25
C ILE A 290 -15.72 -24.14 7.02
N ASP A 291 -14.51 -24.50 6.58
CA ASP A 291 -13.29 -23.92 7.13
C ASP A 291 -13.11 -22.48 6.65
N ILE A 292 -13.04 -21.55 7.60
CA ILE A 292 -12.67 -20.15 7.37
C ILE A 292 -11.41 -19.83 8.18
N ILE A 293 -10.60 -18.92 7.67
CA ILE A 293 -9.52 -18.32 8.44
C ILE A 293 -9.94 -16.93 8.91
N ILE A 294 -9.35 -16.47 10.01
CA ILE A 294 -9.37 -15.06 10.36
C ILE A 294 -7.99 -14.46 10.10
N ALA A 295 -7.94 -13.22 9.62
CA ALA A 295 -6.70 -12.51 9.36
C ALA A 295 -6.80 -11.05 9.83
N SER A 296 -5.67 -10.50 10.29
CA SER A 296 -5.51 -9.09 10.64
C SER A 296 -5.03 -8.32 9.42
N LYS A 297 -5.58 -7.12 9.21
CA LYS A 297 -5.07 -6.18 8.21
C LYS A 297 -3.66 -5.76 8.59
N ASP A 298 -2.72 -5.88 7.66
CA ASP A 298 -1.33 -5.42 7.82
C ASP A 298 -1.25 -3.90 8.03
#